data_AF-T1KCU3-F1
#
_entry.id   AF-T1KCU3-F1
#
_cell.length_a   1.000
_cell.length_b   1.000
_cell.length_c   1.000
_cell.angle_alpha   90.00
_cell.angle_beta   90.00
_cell.angle_gamma   90.00
#
_symmetry.space_group_name_H-M   'P 1'
#
loop_
_entity.id
_entity.type
_entity.pdbx_description
1 polymer ?
#
loop_
_entity_poly.entity_id
_entity_poly.type
_entity_poly.pdbx_seq_one_letter_code
_entity_poly.pdbx_strand_id
1 'polypeptide(L)'
;MESETNQNETSPGTCLTKKTIAFVGIGVLVATAICVSVIVAVSVTSAKPSPPKAPLTLSEYIEKMNLIKDEIKWVSYSSDNYSLTDALAGGAGSVDKSTVYLCRAKHRANTRNKEELIPGTFDPTSGLCAVPYGDKANDHSEFELLVTKNPSRLIWKEDSKGHLKSGAVSGGQTAYDEELYVTRFQYNGYTVLGKLHLAHNKASGPADGIEKYRETYDLLCFYDYAL
;
A
#
# COMPACT_ATOMS: atom_id res chain seq x y z
N MET A 1 8.60 17.15 59.87
CA MET A 1 9.98 17.53 60.18
C MET A 1 10.47 16.48 61.16
N GLU A 2 11.51 15.73 60.81
CA GLU A 2 12.12 14.64 61.62
C GLU A 2 11.19 13.41 61.88
N SER A 3 11.63 12.17 61.57
CA SER A 3 12.54 11.23 62.29
C SER A 3 11.82 10.43 63.41
N GLU A 4 12.01 9.12 63.60
CA GLU A 4 12.83 8.13 62.86
C GLU A 4 12.41 6.67 63.19
N THR A 5 13.11 5.68 62.60
CA THR A 5 13.35 4.25 63.01
C THR A 5 12.30 3.48 63.89
N ASN A 6 11.98 2.20 63.63
CA ASN A 6 12.89 1.04 63.71
C ASN A 6 12.29 -0.25 63.08
N GLN A 7 13.16 -1.24 62.81
CA GLN A 7 12.82 -2.67 62.65
C GLN A 7 13.68 -3.50 63.62
N ASN A 8 13.21 -4.69 64.04
CA ASN A 8 13.81 -5.42 65.17
C ASN A 8 13.87 -6.95 64.98
N GLU A 9 15.08 -7.53 65.14
CA GLU A 9 15.46 -8.93 65.49
C GLU A 9 15.06 -10.11 64.53
N THR A 10 15.91 -11.09 64.14
CA THR A 10 16.92 -11.99 64.78
C THR A 10 16.27 -13.33 65.26
N SER A 11 16.71 -14.56 64.89
CA SER A 11 17.97 -15.25 65.30
C SER A 11 18.33 -16.50 64.39
N PRO A 12 19.07 -17.61 64.75
CA PRO A 12 20.10 -18.19 63.84
C PRO A 12 20.18 -19.76 63.62
N GLY A 13 21.13 -20.22 62.79
CA GLY A 13 21.73 -21.59 62.78
C GLY A 13 21.30 -22.53 61.62
N THR A 14 22.05 -23.57 61.18
CA THR A 14 23.43 -24.11 61.40
C THR A 14 23.81 -24.92 60.10
N CYS A 15 24.93 -25.65 59.84
CA CYS A 15 26.15 -26.08 60.55
C CYS A 15 27.28 -26.41 59.49
N LEU A 16 28.26 -27.29 59.77
CA LEU A 16 29.31 -27.77 58.83
C LEU A 16 29.53 -29.30 58.85
N THR A 17 30.02 -29.89 57.75
CA THR A 17 30.84 -31.14 57.76
C THR A 17 31.67 -31.32 56.48
N LYS A 18 32.76 -32.14 56.54
CA LYS A 18 33.76 -32.35 55.46
C LYS A 18 33.63 -33.71 54.75
N LYS A 19 34.25 -33.84 53.55
CA LYS A 19 34.89 -35.09 53.05
C LYS A 19 35.91 -34.84 51.92
N THR A 20 36.70 -35.86 51.57
CA THR A 20 37.91 -35.88 50.71
C THR A 20 38.07 -37.28 50.08
N ILE A 21 38.93 -37.61 49.11
CA ILE A 21 40.13 -36.98 48.48
C ILE A 21 40.00 -37.14 46.91
N ALA A 22 40.96 -37.06 45.96
CA ALA A 22 42.42 -36.81 45.80
C ALA A 22 42.74 -36.44 44.31
N PHE A 23 44.00 -36.14 43.97
CA PHE A 23 44.54 -36.10 42.59
C PHE A 23 45.84 -36.95 42.49
N VAL A 24 46.11 -37.55 41.33
CA VAL A 24 47.35 -38.29 40.98
C VAL A 24 47.70 -37.99 39.50
N GLY A 25 48.98 -38.04 39.12
CA GLY A 25 49.52 -37.64 37.78
C GLY A 25 49.14 -38.56 36.60
N ILE A 26 49.74 -38.46 35.41
CA ILE A 26 51.19 -38.30 35.08
C ILE A 26 51.38 -37.71 33.65
N GLY A 27 52.51 -37.04 33.38
CA GLY A 27 53.05 -36.76 32.03
C GLY A 27 52.53 -35.45 31.38
N VAL A 28 53.30 -34.38 31.09
CA VAL A 28 54.60 -34.19 30.39
C VAL A 28 54.48 -34.18 28.85
N LEU A 29 54.78 -33.01 28.24
CA LEU A 29 54.86 -32.71 26.80
C LEU A 29 53.51 -32.85 26.02
N VAL A 30 53.16 -32.04 25.01
CA VAL A 30 53.87 -31.01 24.21
C VAL A 30 53.03 -29.71 24.18
N ALA A 31 53.63 -28.56 23.84
CA ALA A 31 52.93 -27.29 23.71
C ALA A 31 52.02 -27.20 22.46
N THR A 32 50.78 -26.71 22.63
CA THR A 32 50.24 -25.53 21.91
C THR A 32 48.83 -25.21 22.40
N ALA A 33 48.58 -23.97 22.83
CA ALA A 33 47.24 -23.51 23.18
C ALA A 33 46.50 -23.08 21.90
N ILE A 34 45.72 -23.98 21.31
CA ILE A 34 44.90 -23.68 20.12
C ILE A 34 43.63 -22.94 20.58
N CYS A 35 43.68 -21.61 20.54
CA CYS A 35 42.51 -20.76 20.76
C CYS A 35 41.52 -20.89 19.59
N VAL A 36 40.54 -21.80 19.71
CA VAL A 36 39.43 -21.94 18.74
C VAL A 36 38.37 -20.86 19.00
N SER A 37 38.75 -19.60 18.72
CA SER A 37 37.82 -18.49 18.65
C SER A 37 36.99 -18.62 17.37
N VAL A 38 35.76 -19.16 17.47
CA VAL A 38 34.86 -19.29 16.31
C VAL A 38 34.30 -17.92 15.92
N ILE A 39 35.11 -17.14 15.20
CA ILE A 39 34.67 -15.91 14.55
C ILE A 39 33.83 -16.32 13.34
N VAL A 40 32.51 -16.30 13.50
CA VAL A 40 31.58 -16.38 12.37
C VAL A 40 31.72 -15.08 11.59
N ALA A 41 32.56 -15.10 10.55
CA ALA A 41 32.71 -14.00 9.62
C ALA A 41 31.45 -13.87 8.76
N VAL A 42 30.42 -13.24 9.32
CA VAL A 42 29.24 -12.80 8.56
C VAL A 42 29.72 -11.71 7.61
N SER A 43 30.04 -12.12 6.38
CA SER A 43 30.35 -11.23 5.26
C SER A 43 29.08 -10.51 4.84
N VAL A 44 28.72 -9.47 5.61
CA VAL A 44 27.70 -8.49 5.23
C VAL A 44 28.19 -7.82 3.95
N THR A 45 27.74 -8.35 2.82
CA THR A 45 27.86 -7.73 1.50
C THR A 45 27.01 -6.47 1.52
N SER A 46 27.59 -5.38 2.04
CA SER A 46 27.00 -4.05 1.99
C SER A 46 26.63 -3.77 0.54
N ALA A 47 25.33 -3.79 0.26
CA ALA A 47 24.81 -3.48 -1.05
C ALA A 47 25.14 -2.01 -1.31
N LYS A 48 26.21 -1.78 -2.07
CA LYS A 48 26.72 -0.46 -2.40
C LYS A 48 25.53 0.40 -2.83
N PRO A 49 25.23 1.52 -2.13
CA PRO A 49 24.10 2.36 -2.50
C PRO A 49 24.19 2.70 -3.98
N SER A 50 23.13 2.39 -4.74
CA SER A 50 22.99 2.87 -6.10
C SER A 50 23.18 4.39 -6.07
N PRO A 51 23.96 4.98 -7.00
CA PRO A 51 24.05 6.44 -7.07
C PRO A 51 22.63 7.01 -7.17
N PRO A 52 22.33 8.15 -6.52
CA PRO A 52 21.02 8.77 -6.66
C PRO A 52 20.73 8.98 -8.15
N LYS A 53 19.52 8.62 -8.59
CA LYS A 53 19.11 8.84 -9.98
C LYS A 53 19.32 10.33 -10.29
N ALA A 54 20.04 10.62 -11.37
CA ALA A 54 20.20 12.00 -11.81
C ALA A 54 18.80 12.59 -12.08
N PRO A 55 18.53 13.85 -11.69
CA PRO A 55 17.23 14.46 -11.98
C PRO A 55 17.05 14.51 -13.50
N LEU A 56 15.94 13.93 -13.99
CA LEU A 56 15.63 13.92 -15.42
C LEU A 56 15.54 15.35 -15.96
N THR A 57 15.97 15.54 -17.20
CA THR A 57 15.63 16.76 -17.94
C THR A 57 14.11 16.84 -18.14
N LEU A 58 13.58 18.06 -18.26
CA LEU A 58 12.15 18.26 -18.53
C LEU A 58 11.70 17.59 -19.84
N SER A 59 12.61 17.49 -20.83
CA SER A 59 12.42 16.74 -22.07
C SER A 59 12.22 15.23 -21.83
N GLU A 60 13.13 14.58 -21.11
CA GLU A 60 13.03 13.14 -20.79
C GLU A 60 11.79 12.85 -19.93
N TYR A 61 11.45 13.76 -19.01
CA TYR A 61 10.23 13.65 -18.21
C TYR A 61 8.97 13.72 -19.07
N ILE A 62 8.87 14.68 -19.99
CA ILE A 62 7.71 14.82 -20.91
C ILE A 62 7.61 13.63 -21.86
N GLU A 63 8.74 13.16 -22.42
CA GLU A 63 8.77 11.97 -23.28
C GLU A 63 8.29 10.73 -22.51
N LYS A 64 8.80 10.53 -21.29
CA LYS A 64 8.40 9.41 -20.43
C LYS A 64 6.91 9.49 -20.03
N MET A 65 6.39 10.68 -19.73
CA MET A 65 4.96 10.90 -19.47
C MET A 65 4.10 10.54 -20.69
N ASN A 66 4.53 10.91 -21.90
CA ASN A 66 3.79 10.62 -23.13
C ASN A 66 3.78 9.12 -23.45
N LEU A 67 4.95 8.45 -23.41
CA LEU A 67 5.06 7.00 -23.61
C LEU A 67 4.17 6.22 -22.64
N ILE A 68 4.09 6.66 -21.39
CA ILE A 68 3.27 6.05 -20.34
C ILE A 68 1.77 6.32 -20.52
N LYS A 69 1.40 7.48 -21.07
CA LYS A 69 0.01 7.80 -21.44
C LYS A 69 -0.53 6.86 -22.53
N ASP A 70 0.34 6.22 -23.31
CA ASP A 70 -0.03 5.18 -24.27
C ASP A 70 -0.08 3.75 -23.67
N GLU A 71 0.53 3.51 -22.50
CA GLU A 71 0.52 2.20 -21.82
C GLU A 71 -0.82 1.87 -21.14
N ILE A 72 -1.61 2.89 -20.79
CA ILE A 72 -2.93 2.74 -20.17
C ILE A 72 -3.99 3.44 -21.01
N LYS A 73 -5.19 2.85 -21.12
CA LYS A 73 -6.29 3.42 -21.91
C LYS A 73 -7.61 3.30 -21.17
N TRP A 74 -8.42 4.34 -21.24
CA TRP A 74 -9.81 4.28 -20.81
C TRP A 74 -10.65 3.85 -22.01
N VAL A 75 -11.48 2.82 -21.84
CA VAL A 75 -12.27 2.21 -22.92
C VAL A 75 -13.71 2.03 -22.44
N SER A 76 -14.67 2.54 -23.21
CA SER A 76 -16.10 2.44 -22.92
C SER A 76 -16.54 0.98 -22.79
N TYR A 77 -17.28 0.69 -21.72
CA TYR A 77 -17.88 -0.61 -21.49
C TYR A 77 -19.15 -0.80 -22.33
N SER A 78 -19.44 -2.05 -22.72
CA SER A 78 -20.68 -2.46 -23.36
C SER A 78 -20.93 -3.93 -23.06
N SER A 79 -22.12 -4.28 -22.58
CA SER A 79 -22.53 -5.65 -22.25
C SER A 79 -22.32 -6.66 -23.37
N ASP A 80 -22.39 -6.20 -24.63
CA ASP A 80 -22.59 -7.07 -25.79
C ASP A 80 -21.25 -7.55 -26.39
N ASN A 81 -20.14 -6.89 -26.05
CA ASN A 81 -18.82 -7.17 -26.63
C ASN A 81 -17.63 -6.74 -25.73
N TYR A 82 -17.79 -6.72 -24.40
CA TYR A 82 -16.67 -6.42 -23.50
C TYR A 82 -15.76 -7.64 -23.30
N SER A 83 -14.48 -7.36 -23.08
CA SER A 83 -13.52 -8.32 -22.53
C SER A 83 -12.80 -7.70 -21.34
N LEU A 84 -12.64 -8.48 -20.27
CA LEU A 84 -11.91 -8.09 -19.06
C LEU A 84 -10.44 -8.53 -19.07
N THR A 85 -9.93 -9.11 -20.18
CA THR A 85 -8.55 -9.64 -20.28
C THR A 85 -7.48 -8.58 -20.01
N ASP A 86 -7.64 -7.38 -20.59
CA ASP A 86 -6.70 -6.26 -20.42
C ASP A 86 -7.17 -5.28 -19.30
N ALA A 87 -8.30 -5.53 -18.65
CA ALA A 87 -8.88 -4.60 -17.67
C ALA A 87 -8.17 -4.66 -16.31
N LEU A 88 -7.91 -3.50 -15.69
CA LEU A 88 -7.18 -3.44 -14.43
C LEU A 88 -8.03 -3.96 -13.26
N ALA A 89 -7.73 -5.19 -12.84
CA ALA A 89 -8.21 -5.77 -11.59
C ALA A 89 -7.72 -4.96 -10.38
N GLY A 90 -8.65 -4.49 -9.55
CA GLY A 90 -8.33 -3.77 -8.32
C GLY A 90 -8.14 -4.69 -7.11
N GLY A 91 -8.91 -5.78 -7.03
CA GLY A 91 -8.87 -6.72 -5.92
C GLY A 91 -10.10 -7.64 -5.88
N ALA A 92 -10.38 -8.19 -4.71
CA ALA A 92 -11.52 -9.10 -4.49
C ALA A 92 -12.74 -8.35 -3.97
N GLY A 93 -13.87 -8.47 -4.67
CA GLY A 93 -15.14 -7.81 -4.40
C GLY A 93 -15.92 -8.38 -3.21
N SER A 94 -17.13 -7.85 -3.04
CA SER A 94 -18.05 -8.24 -1.96
C SER A 94 -18.74 -9.58 -2.26
N VAL A 95 -19.22 -9.77 -3.49
CA VAL A 95 -19.91 -10.98 -3.96
C VAL A 95 -18.91 -12.10 -4.23
N ASP A 96 -18.95 -13.17 -3.44
CA ASP A 96 -18.14 -14.41 -3.58
C ASP A 96 -16.62 -14.24 -3.82
N LYS A 97 -16.08 -13.05 -3.49
CA LYS A 97 -14.70 -12.64 -3.81
C LYS A 97 -14.38 -12.61 -5.31
N SER A 98 -15.40 -12.32 -6.14
CA SER A 98 -15.26 -11.96 -7.56
C SER A 98 -14.18 -10.88 -7.77
N THR A 99 -13.56 -10.81 -8.94
CA THR A 99 -12.62 -9.71 -9.23
C THR A 99 -13.41 -8.43 -9.53
N VAL A 100 -13.11 -7.35 -8.81
CA VAL A 100 -13.59 -6.00 -9.15
C VAL A 100 -12.53 -5.25 -9.94
N TYR A 101 -12.98 -4.41 -10.88
CA TYR A 101 -12.13 -3.70 -11.83
C TYR A 101 -12.29 -2.19 -11.72
N LEU A 102 -11.22 -1.47 -12.09
CA LEU A 102 -11.23 -0.02 -12.10
C LEU A 102 -12.09 0.51 -13.26
N CYS A 103 -13.14 1.25 -12.92
CA CYS A 103 -13.93 2.02 -13.86
C CYS A 103 -13.84 3.52 -13.56
N ARG A 104 -14.36 4.34 -14.48
CA ARG A 104 -14.78 5.71 -14.22
C ARG A 104 -16.07 6.02 -14.96
N ALA A 105 -16.94 6.84 -14.38
CA ALA A 105 -18.20 7.24 -14.99
C ALA A 105 -18.39 8.77 -14.93
N LYS A 106 -19.22 9.29 -15.84
CA LYS A 106 -19.68 10.67 -15.81
C LYS A 106 -20.79 10.80 -14.79
N HIS A 107 -20.56 11.56 -13.73
CA HIS A 107 -21.59 11.85 -12.73
C HIS A 107 -22.01 13.32 -12.78
N ARG A 108 -23.31 13.59 -12.65
CA ARG A 108 -23.83 14.96 -12.67
C ARG A 108 -23.44 15.68 -11.38
N ALA A 109 -22.75 16.81 -11.50
CA ALA A 109 -22.36 17.59 -10.34
C ALA A 109 -23.58 18.26 -9.66
N ASN A 110 -23.46 18.53 -8.36
CA ASN A 110 -24.43 19.38 -7.64
C ASN A 110 -24.47 20.82 -8.21
N THR A 111 -23.35 21.28 -8.78
CA THR A 111 -23.26 22.54 -9.52
C THR A 111 -23.99 22.44 -10.85
N ARG A 112 -24.93 23.36 -11.09
CA ARG A 112 -25.82 23.32 -12.27
C ARG A 112 -25.01 23.25 -13.57
N ASN A 113 -25.38 22.29 -14.42
CA ASN A 113 -24.92 22.12 -15.80
C ASN A 113 -23.43 21.75 -15.96
N LYS A 114 -22.81 21.09 -14.97
CA LYS A 114 -21.51 20.40 -15.12
C LYS A 114 -21.61 18.91 -14.77
N GLU A 115 -20.71 18.13 -15.36
CA GLU A 115 -20.42 16.74 -15.02
C GLU A 115 -19.05 16.65 -14.34
N GLU A 116 -18.85 15.61 -13.54
CA GLU A 116 -17.55 15.19 -13.02
C GLU A 116 -17.22 13.81 -13.63
N LEU A 117 -15.95 13.55 -13.91
CA LEU A 117 -15.49 12.25 -14.37
C LEU A 117 -14.83 11.53 -13.19
N ILE A 118 -15.53 10.54 -12.61
CA ILE A 118 -15.21 10.01 -11.29
C ILE A 118 -14.75 8.55 -11.40
N PRO A 119 -13.54 8.18 -10.91
CA PRO A 119 -13.11 6.79 -10.81
C PRO A 119 -13.86 6.04 -9.69
N GLY A 120 -14.10 4.74 -9.90
CA GLY A 120 -14.96 3.92 -9.05
C GLY A 120 -14.74 2.41 -9.21
N THR A 121 -15.71 1.63 -8.75
CA THR A 121 -15.67 0.15 -8.71
C THR A 121 -16.64 -0.44 -9.72
N PHE A 122 -16.15 -1.24 -10.67
CA PHE A 122 -16.99 -2.12 -11.49
C PHE A 122 -16.98 -3.53 -10.92
N ASP A 123 -18.17 -4.09 -10.68
CA ASP A 123 -18.37 -5.49 -10.33
C ASP A 123 -19.03 -6.22 -11.52
N PRO A 124 -18.38 -7.22 -12.14
CA PRO A 124 -18.95 -7.99 -13.24
C PRO A 124 -20.27 -8.71 -12.88
N THR A 125 -20.57 -8.92 -11.60
CA THR A 125 -21.81 -9.57 -11.14
C THR A 125 -23.03 -8.64 -11.19
N SER A 126 -22.84 -7.33 -11.10
CA SER A 126 -23.90 -6.33 -11.27
C SER A 126 -23.96 -5.77 -12.69
N GLY A 127 -22.83 -5.75 -13.41
CA GLY A 127 -22.72 -5.10 -14.71
C GLY A 127 -22.67 -3.57 -14.65
N LEU A 128 -22.49 -2.98 -13.45
CA LEU A 128 -22.55 -1.54 -13.19
C LEU A 128 -21.23 -1.01 -12.61
N CYS A 129 -20.86 0.22 -13.00
CA CYS A 129 -19.79 0.99 -12.37
C CYS A 129 -20.37 1.88 -11.28
N ALA A 130 -20.09 1.56 -10.01
CA ALA A 130 -20.42 2.42 -8.89
C ALA A 130 -19.36 3.52 -8.74
N VAL A 131 -19.77 4.78 -8.54
CA VAL A 131 -18.87 5.91 -8.25
C VAL A 131 -19.24 6.65 -6.96
N PRO A 132 -18.24 7.15 -6.20
CA PRO A 132 -18.46 7.90 -4.96
C PRO A 132 -18.82 9.36 -5.26
N TYR A 133 -20.02 9.81 -4.87
CA TYR A 133 -20.39 11.23 -4.91
C TYR A 133 -21.55 11.56 -3.96
N GLY A 134 -21.48 12.72 -3.30
CA GLY A 134 -22.58 13.29 -2.51
C GLY A 134 -23.01 12.39 -1.35
N ASP A 135 -22.04 11.79 -0.67
CA ASP A 135 -22.21 10.80 0.40
C ASP A 135 -22.89 9.48 -0.06
N LYS A 136 -23.00 9.25 -1.38
CA LYS A 136 -23.64 8.07 -1.99
C LYS A 136 -22.68 7.25 -2.85
N ALA A 137 -22.97 5.95 -2.95
CA ALA A 137 -22.58 5.17 -4.11
C ALA A 137 -23.61 5.44 -5.22
N ASN A 138 -23.15 5.74 -6.43
CA ASN A 138 -24.01 6.06 -7.56
C ASN A 138 -23.65 5.13 -8.72
N ASP A 139 -24.59 4.29 -9.13
CA ASP A 139 -24.35 3.27 -10.16
C ASP A 139 -24.58 3.83 -11.56
N HIS A 140 -23.70 3.44 -12.49
CA HIS A 140 -23.74 3.83 -13.90
C HIS A 140 -23.64 2.60 -14.81
N SER A 141 -24.49 2.58 -15.84
CA SER A 141 -24.41 1.64 -16.97
C SER A 141 -23.47 2.14 -18.07
N GLU A 142 -23.25 3.46 -18.18
CA GLU A 142 -22.32 4.08 -19.12
C GLU A 142 -21.05 4.51 -18.37
N PHE A 143 -19.94 3.82 -18.65
CA PHE A 143 -18.65 4.04 -17.99
C PHE A 143 -17.49 3.56 -18.87
N GLU A 144 -16.27 3.95 -18.49
CA GLU A 144 -15.03 3.44 -19.08
C GLU A 144 -14.31 2.54 -18.08
N LEU A 145 -13.73 1.44 -18.54
CA LEU A 145 -12.76 0.65 -17.78
C LEU A 145 -11.34 1.15 -18.06
N LEU A 146 -10.46 1.09 -17.06
CA LEU A 146 -9.02 1.23 -17.34
C LEU A 146 -8.47 -0.10 -17.84
N VAL A 147 -7.91 -0.10 -19.04
CA VAL A 147 -7.23 -1.25 -19.64
C VAL A 147 -5.74 -0.98 -19.84
N THR A 148 -4.91 -2.02 -19.72
CA THR A 148 -3.49 -1.98 -20.04
C THR A 148 -2.97 -3.33 -20.48
N LYS A 149 -2.07 -3.33 -21.47
CA LYS A 149 -1.36 -4.53 -21.93
C LYS A 149 -0.12 -4.85 -21.10
N ASN A 150 0.22 -4.01 -20.12
CA ASN A 150 1.36 -4.21 -19.25
C ASN A 150 1.04 -3.82 -17.80
N PRO A 151 0.19 -4.60 -17.09
CA PRO A 151 -0.19 -4.30 -15.71
C PRO A 151 1.00 -4.26 -14.74
N SER A 152 2.15 -4.85 -15.09
CA SER A 152 3.38 -4.77 -14.27
C SER A 152 3.99 -3.35 -14.18
N ARG A 153 3.59 -2.44 -15.09
CA ARG A 153 3.99 -1.03 -15.07
C ARG A 153 3.18 -0.21 -14.07
N LEU A 154 2.05 -0.73 -13.61
CA LEU A 154 1.21 -0.16 -12.58
C LEU A 154 1.48 -0.84 -11.23
N ILE A 155 1.46 -0.04 -10.17
CA ILE A 155 1.62 -0.51 -8.79
C ILE A 155 0.70 0.28 -7.86
N TRP A 156 0.06 -0.44 -6.97
CA TRP A 156 -0.66 0.11 -5.83
C TRP A 156 0.37 0.42 -4.72
N LYS A 157 0.50 1.70 -4.35
CA LYS A 157 1.42 2.17 -3.30
C LYS A 157 0.60 2.67 -2.10
N GLU A 158 0.84 2.12 -0.92
CA GLU A 158 0.21 2.60 0.32
C GLU A 158 0.56 4.07 0.57
N ASP A 159 -0.46 4.86 0.91
CA ASP A 159 -0.33 6.24 1.31
C ASP A 159 -1.43 6.66 2.29
N SER A 160 -1.36 7.90 2.78
CA SER A 160 -2.40 8.47 3.62
C SER A 160 -2.52 9.99 3.52
N LYS A 161 -3.61 10.53 4.07
CA LYS A 161 -3.79 11.96 4.42
C LYS A 161 -3.61 12.96 3.26
N GLY A 162 -3.90 12.54 2.03
CA GLY A 162 -3.89 13.43 0.87
C GLY A 162 -2.54 13.59 0.18
N HIS A 163 -1.50 12.88 0.62
CA HIS A 163 -0.25 12.88 -0.13
C HIS A 163 -0.46 12.30 -1.54
N LEU A 164 0.30 12.84 -2.49
CA LEU A 164 0.36 12.39 -3.87
C LEU A 164 1.77 11.84 -4.15
N LYS A 165 1.88 10.61 -4.65
CA LYS A 165 3.16 10.02 -5.05
C LYS A 165 3.52 10.36 -6.50
N SER A 166 4.82 10.44 -6.80
CA SER A 166 5.32 10.54 -8.16
C SER A 166 4.75 9.43 -9.05
N GLY A 167 4.14 9.81 -10.17
CA GLY A 167 3.52 8.91 -11.13
C GLY A 167 2.13 8.40 -10.74
N ALA A 168 1.42 9.06 -9.81
CA ALA A 168 0.02 8.78 -9.51
C ALA A 168 -0.85 8.84 -10.79
N VAL A 169 -1.80 7.91 -10.91
CA VAL A 169 -2.67 7.80 -12.09
C VAL A 169 -3.91 8.67 -11.91
N SER A 170 -4.11 9.59 -12.86
CA SER A 170 -5.34 10.38 -13.01
C SER A 170 -6.51 9.49 -13.40
N GLY A 171 -7.58 9.54 -12.61
CA GLY A 171 -8.85 8.86 -12.85
C GLY A 171 -9.89 9.75 -13.55
N GLY A 172 -9.79 11.07 -13.38
CA GLY A 172 -10.71 12.04 -13.97
C GLY A 172 -10.64 13.39 -13.27
N GLN A 173 -11.73 14.17 -13.27
CA GLN A 173 -11.76 15.54 -12.76
C GLN A 173 -13.10 15.94 -12.14
N THR A 174 -13.07 16.88 -11.19
CA THR A 174 -14.28 17.50 -10.61
C THR A 174 -14.91 18.53 -11.56
N ALA A 175 -16.09 19.02 -11.20
CA ALA A 175 -16.74 20.14 -11.90
C ALA A 175 -15.99 21.49 -11.73
N TYR A 176 -14.91 21.54 -10.94
CA TYR A 176 -14.03 22.70 -10.80
C TYR A 176 -12.68 22.50 -11.51
N ASP A 177 -12.60 21.43 -12.33
CA ASP A 177 -11.42 21.08 -13.12
C ASP A 177 -10.20 20.70 -12.24
N GLU A 178 -10.49 20.23 -11.01
CA GLU A 178 -9.53 19.63 -10.07
C GLU A 178 -9.32 18.14 -10.39
N GLU A 179 -8.08 17.66 -10.35
CA GLU A 179 -7.76 16.27 -10.70
C GLU A 179 -8.13 15.26 -9.59
N LEU A 180 -8.72 14.14 -10.00
CA LEU A 180 -9.11 13.01 -9.14
C LEU A 180 -8.19 11.82 -9.44
N TYR A 181 -7.42 11.38 -8.44
CA TYR A 181 -6.47 10.27 -8.60
C TYR A 181 -7.09 8.93 -8.24
N VAL A 182 -6.63 7.87 -8.88
CA VAL A 182 -7.14 6.51 -8.66
C VAL A 182 -6.64 5.93 -7.34
N THR A 183 -7.55 5.43 -6.51
CA THR A 183 -7.25 4.75 -5.25
C THR A 183 -8.01 3.43 -5.10
N ARG A 184 -7.53 2.58 -4.20
CA ARG A 184 -8.31 1.49 -3.60
C ARG A 184 -8.10 1.42 -2.09
N PHE A 185 -9.01 0.77 -1.38
CA PHE A 185 -8.86 0.44 0.04
C PHE A 185 -9.66 -0.81 0.42
N GLN A 186 -9.32 -1.42 1.55
CA GLN A 186 -10.09 -2.54 2.10
C GLN A 186 -11.28 -2.06 2.92
N TYR A 187 -12.42 -2.71 2.73
CA TYR A 187 -13.68 -2.46 3.41
C TYR A 187 -14.40 -3.78 3.66
N ASN A 188 -14.77 -4.11 4.91
CA ASN A 188 -15.49 -5.36 5.27
C ASN A 188 -14.94 -6.65 4.62
N GLY A 189 -13.61 -6.76 4.47
CA GLY A 189 -12.95 -7.91 3.85
C GLY A 189 -13.06 -7.99 2.32
N TYR A 190 -13.47 -6.91 1.65
CA TYR A 190 -13.41 -6.74 0.19
C TYR A 190 -12.64 -5.47 -0.20
N THR A 191 -12.27 -5.35 -1.47
CA THR A 191 -11.58 -4.20 -2.05
C THR A 191 -12.59 -3.23 -2.66
N VAL A 192 -12.44 -1.95 -2.36
CA VAL A 192 -13.20 -0.84 -2.96
C VAL A 192 -12.25 0.03 -3.76
N LEU A 193 -12.65 0.41 -4.99
CA LEU A 193 -11.93 1.33 -5.88
C LEU A 193 -12.64 2.69 -5.92
N GLY A 194 -11.88 3.77 -6.04
CA GLY A 194 -12.44 5.13 -6.04
C GLY A 194 -11.42 6.24 -6.24
N LYS A 195 -11.73 7.42 -5.71
CA LYS A 195 -10.98 8.67 -5.91
C LYS A 195 -10.18 9.09 -4.68
N LEU A 196 -8.99 9.66 -4.89
CA LEU A 196 -8.42 10.66 -4.00
C LEU A 196 -8.73 12.04 -4.58
N HIS A 197 -9.42 12.86 -3.79
CA HIS A 197 -9.58 14.29 -4.05
C HIS A 197 -8.65 15.06 -3.10
N LEU A 198 -7.66 15.79 -3.63
CA LEU A 198 -6.62 16.42 -2.81
C LEU A 198 -7.19 17.44 -1.82
N ALA A 199 -8.20 18.24 -2.22
CA ALA A 199 -8.87 19.18 -1.31
C ALA A 199 -9.54 18.49 -0.11
N HIS A 200 -9.89 17.20 -0.20
CA HIS A 200 -10.48 16.42 0.88
C HIS A 200 -9.44 15.68 1.75
N ASN A 201 -8.18 15.59 1.31
CA ASN A 201 -7.07 14.89 1.97
C ASN A 201 -7.34 13.42 2.38
N LYS A 202 -8.25 12.75 1.66
CA LYS A 202 -8.69 11.37 1.94
C LYS A 202 -9.20 10.70 0.68
N ALA A 203 -9.06 9.38 0.60
CA ALA A 203 -9.73 8.60 -0.44
C ALA A 203 -11.23 8.48 -0.15
N SER A 204 -12.04 8.34 -1.19
CA SER A 204 -13.42 7.88 -1.08
C SER A 204 -13.79 6.88 -2.18
N GLY A 205 -14.69 5.96 -1.86
CA GLY A 205 -15.12 4.88 -2.73
C GLY A 205 -16.51 4.37 -2.38
N PRO A 206 -17.22 3.72 -3.32
CA PRO A 206 -18.59 3.28 -3.12
C PRO A 206 -18.62 1.93 -2.38
N ALA A 207 -19.32 1.87 -1.24
CA ALA A 207 -19.54 0.62 -0.52
C ALA A 207 -20.81 0.69 0.33
N ASP A 208 -21.54 -0.42 0.44
CA ASP A 208 -22.83 -0.54 1.13
C ASP A 208 -23.83 0.60 0.76
N GLY A 209 -23.88 0.98 -0.52
CA GLY A 209 -24.76 2.03 -1.05
C GLY A 209 -24.33 3.49 -0.77
N ILE A 210 -23.23 3.73 -0.04
CA ILE A 210 -22.77 5.08 0.33
C ILE A 210 -21.31 5.36 -0.05
N GLU A 211 -20.93 6.64 -0.08
CA GLU A 211 -19.53 7.06 -0.24
C GLU A 211 -18.77 6.82 1.08
N LYS A 212 -17.90 5.82 1.12
CA LYS A 212 -17.04 5.53 2.26
C LYS A 212 -15.73 6.27 2.10
N TYR A 213 -15.32 7.02 3.12
CA TYR A 213 -14.03 7.70 3.17
C TYR A 213 -12.95 6.86 3.88
N ARG A 214 -11.67 7.06 3.52
CA ARG A 214 -10.50 6.48 4.19
C ARG A 214 -9.32 7.45 4.23
N GLU A 215 -8.69 7.56 5.40
CA GLU A 215 -7.42 8.30 5.56
C GLU A 215 -6.21 7.53 5.02
N THR A 216 -6.24 6.19 5.09
CA THR A 216 -5.22 5.27 4.53
C THR A 216 -5.76 4.54 3.31
N TYR A 217 -4.97 4.48 2.25
CA TYR A 217 -5.39 3.95 0.95
C TYR A 217 -4.18 3.51 0.11
N ASP A 218 -4.42 2.63 -0.85
CA ASP A 218 -3.47 2.39 -1.94
C ASP A 218 -3.74 3.41 -3.06
N LEU A 219 -2.71 4.14 -3.46
CA LEU A 219 -2.72 5.04 -4.62
C LEU A 219 -2.19 4.29 -5.85
N LEU A 220 -2.93 4.29 -6.97
CA LEU A 220 -2.43 3.71 -8.21
C LEU A 220 -1.34 4.60 -8.79
N CYS A 221 -0.16 4.02 -9.02
CA CYS A 221 1.00 4.74 -9.54
C CYS A 221 1.69 3.95 -10.66
N PHE A 222 2.42 4.64 -11.53
CA PHE A 222 3.43 4.01 -12.37
C PHE A 222 4.64 3.57 -11.53
N TYR A 223 5.16 2.38 -11.84
CA TYR A 223 6.21 1.73 -11.07
C TYR A 223 7.53 2.50 -11.13
N ASP A 224 8.06 2.70 -12.35
CA ASP A 224 9.33 3.41 -12.60
C ASP A 224 9.17 4.96 -12.60
N TYR A 225 8.23 5.47 -11.80
CA TYR A 225 8.14 6.89 -11.44
C TYR A 225 8.69 7.20 -10.04
N ALA A 226 9.28 6.21 -9.38
CA ALA A 226 10.27 6.46 -8.33
C ALA A 226 11.56 6.98 -8.99
N LEU A 227 11.67 8.30 -9.12
CA LEU A 227 12.92 9.03 -9.31
C LEU A 227 13.57 9.25 -7.94
#